data_AF-A0A7V5SSI9-F1
#
_entry.id   AF-A0A7V5SSI9-F1
#
_cell.length_a   1.000
_cell.length_b   1.000
_cell.length_c   1.000
_cell.angle_alpha   90.00
_cell.angle_beta   90.00
_cell.angle_gamma   90.00
#
_symmetry.space_group_name_H-M   'P 1'
#
loop_
_entity.id
_entity.type
_entity.pdbx_description
1 polymer ?
#
loop_
_entity_poly.entity_id
_entity_poly.type
_entity_poly.pdbx_seq_one_letter_code
_entity_poly.pdbx_strand_id
1 'polypeptide(L)'
;WYGMFLHEALYLEPVMRNIERFLEDTQSNVSGKVFVKLMPYRFELIGIESRFDLMRADFAQYGEMNKAFSGDDVKGFTKILSNSLKIYNSVTNKNK
;
A
#
# COMPACT_ATOMS: atom_id res chain seq x y z
N TRP A 1 -2.17 16.75 4.51
CA TRP A 1 -2.19 17.05 5.96
C TRP A 1 -0.90 17.75 6.39
N TYR A 2 0.28 17.09 6.45
CA TYR A 2 1.55 17.76 6.78
C TYR A 2 1.90 18.96 5.88
N GLY A 3 1.89 18.78 4.56
CA GLY A 3 2.19 19.87 3.62
C GLY A 3 1.18 21.02 3.63
N MET A 4 -0.07 20.76 4.07
CA MET A 4 -1.11 21.79 4.21
C MET A 4 -0.82 22.67 5.43
N PHE A 5 -0.49 22.09 6.58
CA PHE A 5 -0.08 22.85 7.75
C PHE A 5 1.20 23.66 7.52
N LEU A 6 2.15 23.09 6.77
CA LEU A 6 3.32 23.85 6.34
C LEU A 6 2.93 25.05 5.45
N HIS A 7 2.04 24.84 4.48
CA HIS A 7 1.53 25.89 3.59
C HIS A 7 0.76 26.99 4.36
N GLU A 8 -0.02 26.61 5.36
CA GLU A 8 -0.82 27.51 6.21
C GLU A 8 -0.01 28.16 7.34
N ALA A 9 1.33 28.07 7.31
CA ALA A 9 2.23 28.62 8.32
C ALA A 9 2.03 28.07 9.76
N LEU A 10 1.49 26.86 9.88
CA LEU A 10 1.29 26.14 11.15
C LEU A 10 2.47 25.22 11.50
N TYR A 11 3.68 25.54 11.05
CA TYR A 11 4.86 24.70 11.24
C TYR A 11 5.21 24.44 12.71
N LEU A 12 4.92 25.41 13.59
CA LEU A 12 5.24 25.34 15.02
C LEU A 12 4.15 24.63 15.86
N GLU A 13 3.06 24.18 15.23
CA GLU A 13 2.05 23.38 15.93
C GLU A 13 2.67 22.07 16.45
N PRO A 14 2.44 21.67 17.71
CA PRO A 14 3.03 20.46 18.30
C PRO A 14 2.75 19.19 17.49
N VAL A 15 1.60 19.15 16.81
CA VAL A 15 1.22 18.03 15.93
C VAL A 15 2.18 17.85 14.76
N MET A 16 2.87 18.89 14.29
CA MET A 16 3.88 18.79 13.23
C MET A 16 5.01 17.84 13.62
N ARG A 17 5.52 17.93 14.87
CA ARG A 17 6.56 17.02 15.38
C ARG A 17 6.09 15.57 15.45
N ASN A 18 4.83 15.37 15.84
CA ASN A 18 4.24 14.02 15.89
C ASN A 18 4.14 13.41 14.48
N ILE A 19 3.74 14.20 13.49
CA ILE A 19 3.66 13.75 12.10
C ILE A 19 5.05 13.44 11.56
N GLU A 20 6.04 14.29 11.81
CA GLU A 20 7.43 14.06 11.38
C GLU A 20 7.99 12.76 11.95
N ARG A 21 7.76 12.50 13.25
CA ARG A 21 8.19 11.25 13.88
C ARG A 21 7.52 10.03 13.24
N PHE A 22 6.21 10.12 12.95
CA PHE A 22 5.53 9.08 12.18
C PHE A 22 6.15 8.92 10.78
N LEU A 23 6.46 10.00 10.07
CA LEU A 23 7.09 9.93 8.75
C LEU A 23 8.47 9.28 8.84
N GLU A 24 9.32 9.65 9.82
CA GLU A 24 10.61 9.01 10.09
C GLU A 24 10.45 7.50 10.33
N ASP A 25 9.50 7.09 11.17
CA ASP A 25 9.23 5.67 11.46
C ASP A 25 8.83 4.91 10.18
N THR A 26 8.03 5.52 9.30
CA THR A 26 7.66 4.90 8.01
C THR A 26 8.85 4.71 7.07
N GLN A 27 9.95 5.48 7.23
CA GLN A 27 11.14 5.35 6.38
C GLN A 27 12.04 4.18 6.77
N SER A 28 11.77 3.48 7.88
CA SER A 28 12.63 2.40 8.42
C SER A 28 13.10 1.35 7.40
N ASN A 29 12.25 0.97 6.45
CA ASN A 29 12.59 0.03 5.37
C ASN A 29 12.60 0.64 3.97
N VAL A 30 12.37 1.96 3.85
CA VAL A 30 12.39 2.69 2.57
C VAL A 30 13.85 2.92 2.17
N SER A 31 14.46 1.90 1.60
CA SER A 31 15.88 1.90 1.20
C SER A 31 16.07 1.14 -0.10
N GLY A 32 17.05 1.55 -0.91
CA GLY A 32 17.34 0.92 -2.20
C GLY A 32 17.82 1.91 -3.24
N LYS A 33 17.84 1.47 -4.49
CA LYS A 33 18.17 2.27 -5.66
C LYS A 33 16.94 2.44 -6.53
N VAL A 34 16.80 3.64 -7.08
CA VAL A 34 15.78 3.96 -8.08
C VAL A 34 16.51 4.33 -9.36
N PHE A 35 16.17 3.65 -10.45
CA PHE A 35 16.74 3.91 -11.75
C PHE A 35 15.79 4.81 -12.53
N VAL A 36 16.23 6.02 -12.84
CA VAL A 36 15.45 7.01 -13.59
C VAL A 36 16.16 7.40 -14.87
N LYS A 37 15.39 7.64 -15.91
CA LYS A 37 15.86 8.23 -17.17
C LYS A 37 15.41 9.68 -17.21
N LEU A 38 16.38 10.59 -17.29
CA LEU A 38 16.11 12.02 -17.39
C LEU A 38 15.93 12.44 -18.85
N MET A 39 14.94 13.28 -19.12
CA MET A 39 14.66 13.87 -20.42
C MET A 39 14.29 15.34 -20.26
N PRO A 40 14.29 16.14 -21.33
CA PRO A 40 13.76 17.49 -21.27
C PRO A 40 12.34 17.49 -20.67
N TYR A 41 12.15 18.26 -19.60
CA TYR A 41 10.89 18.46 -18.87
C TYR A 41 10.28 17.25 -18.16
N ARG A 42 10.92 16.08 -18.13
CA ARG A 42 10.38 14.89 -17.43
C ARG A 42 11.45 13.87 -17.02
N PHE A 43 11.06 12.95 -16.15
CA PHE A 43 11.81 11.72 -15.90
C PHE A 43 10.90 10.50 -16.11
N GLU A 44 11.49 9.37 -16.48
CA GLU A 44 10.82 8.07 -16.55
C GLU A 44 11.43 7.14 -15.50
N LEU A 45 10.58 6.46 -14.72
CA LEU A 45 10.99 5.39 -13.82
C LEU A 45 11.31 4.15 -14.65
N ILE A 46 12.55 3.67 -14.58
CA ILE A 46 13.00 2.47 -15.30
C ILE A 46 12.86 1.23 -14.42
N GLY A 47 13.11 1.37 -13.11
CA GLY A 47 13.00 0.28 -12.16
C GLY A 47 13.56 0.63 -10.80
N ILE A 48 13.55 -0.36 -9.90
CA ILE A 48 14.05 -0.24 -8.52
C ILE A 48 14.84 -1.49 -8.13
N GLU A 49 15.73 -1.35 -7.17
CA GLU A 49 16.43 -2.44 -6.50
C GLU A 49 16.40 -2.19 -5.00
N SER A 50 15.80 -3.09 -4.21
CA SER A 50 15.77 -2.98 -2.75
C SER A 50 15.86 -4.35 -2.07
N ARG A 51 16.60 -4.40 -0.96
CA ARG A 51 16.63 -5.58 -0.07
C ARG A 51 15.27 -5.83 0.60
N PHE A 52 14.49 -4.77 0.80
CA PHE A 52 13.19 -4.79 1.47
C PHE A 52 12.03 -4.68 0.46
N ASP A 53 12.26 -5.05 -0.80
CA ASP A 53 11.22 -5.06 -1.82
C ASP A 53 10.12 -6.09 -1.47
N LEU A 54 8.91 -5.60 -1.25
CA LEU A 54 7.72 -6.39 -0.93
C LEU A 54 7.15 -7.12 -2.16
N MET A 55 7.64 -6.80 -3.35
CA MET A 55 7.24 -7.40 -4.63
C MET A 55 8.27 -8.43 -5.13
N ARG A 56 9.24 -8.83 -4.31
CA ARG A 56 10.24 -9.84 -4.68
C ARG A 56 9.58 -11.11 -5.23
N ALA A 57 10.09 -11.56 -6.38
CA ALA A 57 9.59 -12.70 -7.12
C ALA A 57 9.60 -14.03 -6.33
N ASP A 58 10.39 -14.11 -5.25
CA ASP A 58 10.46 -15.28 -4.36
C ASP A 58 9.08 -15.67 -3.79
N PHE A 59 8.16 -14.71 -3.63
CA PHE A 59 6.82 -14.93 -3.06
C PHE A 59 5.70 -14.96 -4.10
N ALA A 60 5.90 -14.38 -5.28
CA ALA A 60 4.88 -14.25 -6.30
C ALA A 60 5.48 -14.29 -7.71
N GLN A 61 5.57 -15.48 -8.28
CA GLN A 61 5.75 -15.65 -9.72
C GLN A 61 4.37 -15.60 -10.40
N TYR A 62 4.14 -14.57 -11.19
CA TYR A 62 2.94 -14.46 -12.01
C TYR A 62 2.92 -15.59 -13.05
N GLY A 63 1.92 -16.46 -13.00
CA GLY A 63 1.59 -17.38 -14.10
C GLY A 63 2.21 -18.78 -14.07
N GLU A 64 3.13 -19.11 -13.16
CA GLU A 64 3.80 -20.43 -13.18
C GLU A 64 3.36 -21.37 -12.05
N MET A 65 3.24 -20.91 -10.80
CA MET A 65 2.70 -21.70 -9.67
C MET A 65 2.50 -20.80 -8.44
N ASN A 66 1.27 -20.75 -7.89
CA ASN A 66 1.06 -20.15 -6.55
C ASN A 66 1.51 -21.17 -5.49
N LYS A 67 2.61 -20.88 -4.80
CA LYS A 67 3.12 -21.72 -3.70
C LYS A 67 2.72 -21.22 -2.31
N ALA A 68 2.12 -20.03 -2.23
CA ALA A 68 1.83 -19.36 -0.96
C ALA A 68 0.45 -19.74 -0.40
N PHE A 69 -0.54 -19.98 -1.27
CA PHE A 69 -1.92 -20.26 -0.87
C PHE A 69 -2.57 -21.34 -1.74
N SER A 70 -3.37 -22.21 -1.11
CA SER A 70 -4.20 -23.18 -1.81
C SER A 70 -5.52 -22.56 -2.29
N GLY A 71 -6.21 -23.26 -3.19
CA GLY A 71 -7.55 -22.83 -3.62
C GLY A 71 -8.58 -22.79 -2.48
N ASP A 72 -8.41 -23.61 -1.44
CA ASP A 72 -9.32 -23.63 -0.30
C ASP A 72 -9.08 -22.46 0.66
N ASP A 73 -7.83 -22.01 0.81
CA ASP A 73 -7.51 -20.80 1.57
C ASP A 73 -8.21 -19.57 0.95
N VAL A 74 -8.17 -19.47 -0.38
CA VAL A 74 -8.83 -18.38 -1.13
C VAL A 74 -10.35 -18.43 -0.94
N LYS A 75 -10.97 -19.61 -1.02
CA LYS A 75 -12.42 -19.77 -0.78
C LYS A 75 -12.80 -19.37 0.65
N GLY A 76 -12.03 -19.81 1.64
CA GLY A 76 -12.25 -19.51 3.05
C GLY A 76 -12.16 -18.02 3.34
N PHE A 77 -11.06 -17.39 2.93
CA PHE A 77 -10.84 -15.95 3.08
C PHE A 77 -11.95 -15.15 2.41
N THR A 78 -12.31 -15.47 1.17
CA THR A 78 -13.37 -14.77 0.43
C THR A 78 -14.72 -14.91 1.12
N LYS A 79 -15.03 -16.09 1.68
CA LYS A 79 -16.28 -16.32 2.42
C LYS A 79 -16.38 -15.44 3.67
N ILE A 80 -15.29 -15.29 4.42
CA ILE A 80 -15.24 -14.45 5.62
C ILE A 80 -15.29 -12.97 5.23
N LEU A 81 -14.46 -12.53 4.29
CA LEU A 81 -14.37 -11.14 3.84
C LEU A 81 -15.72 -10.64 3.29
N SER A 82 -16.43 -11.49 2.54
CA SER A 82 -17.73 -11.14 1.96
C SER A 82 -18.91 -11.16 2.95
N ASN A 83 -18.70 -11.57 4.20
CA ASN A 83 -19.79 -11.83 5.14
C ASN A 83 -20.61 -10.56 5.45
N SER A 84 -19.95 -9.44 5.72
CA SER A 84 -20.64 -8.16 6.00
C SER A 84 -21.51 -7.72 4.83
N LEU A 85 -21.00 -7.85 3.60
CA LEU A 85 -21.73 -7.52 2.38
C LEU A 85 -22.90 -8.48 2.13
N LYS A 86 -22.75 -9.77 2.43
CA LYS A 86 -23.85 -10.75 2.36
C LYS A 86 -24.96 -10.42 3.34
N ILE A 87 -24.63 -10.05 4.59
CA ILE A 87 -25.60 -9.63 5.61
C ILE A 87 -26.34 -8.37 5.15
N TYR A 88 -25.60 -7.35 4.71
CA TYR A 88 -26.18 -6.11 4.19
C TYR A 88 -27.23 -6.41 3.11
N ASN A 89 -26.84 -7.14 2.06
CA ASN A 89 -27.74 -7.49 0.97
C ASN A 89 -28.91 -8.37 1.42
N SER A 90 -28.71 -9.29 2.36
CA SER A 90 -29.79 -10.14 2.88
C SER A 90 -30.85 -9.36 3.65
N VAL A 91 -30.48 -8.26 4.30
CA VAL A 91 -31.42 -7.39 5.03
C VAL A 91 -32.09 -6.41 4.06
N THR A 92 -31.33 -5.82 3.13
CA THR A 92 -31.86 -4.81 2.22
C THR A 92 -32.66 -5.39 1.06
N ASN A 93 -32.35 -6.60 0.58
CA ASN A 93 -33.12 -7.26 -0.48
C ASN A 93 -34.46 -7.84 0.00
N LYS A 94 -34.73 -7.87 1.32
CA LYS A 94 -36.08 -8.17 1.84
C LYS A 94 -37.06 -7.00 1.69
N ASN A 95 -36.57 -5.81 1.36
CA ASN A 95 -37.37 -4.60 1.15
C ASN A 95 -37.61 -4.29 -0.35
N LYS A 96 -37.38 -5.27 -1.23
CA LYS A 96 -37.79 -5.29 -2.64
C LYS A 96 -38.74 -6.45 -2.86
#